data_AF-A0A1B6FRB3-F1
#
_entry.id   AF-A0A1B6FRB3-F1
#
_cell.length_a   1.000
_cell.length_b   1.000
_cell.length_c   1.000
_cell.angle_alpha   90.00
_cell.angle_beta   90.00
_cell.angle_gamma   90.00
#
_symmetry.space_group_name_H-M   'P 1'
#
loop_
_entity.id
_entity.type
_entity.pdbx_description
1 polymer ?
#
loop_
_entity_poly.entity_id
_entity_poly.type
_entity_poly.pdbx_seq_one_letter_code
_entity_poly.pdbx_strand_id
1 'polypeptide(L)'
;SQFAAYAIQGDYQGVKEFGSDLKKLGLPVEHAPQISQLFKIGSQNYEDMKQFSVCVEEALFHLPAHRDRALNYKMEEVQITAVDELYVDQNSTGGVIRQIARVRLFFLGFLSGMPDVELGVNDLVRQGKEVVGRHDIIPVVTEEWIRLEAVEFHSCVQQDEYERTRTIKFKPPDACYIELMRFRVRPPRNRELPLQLRTTMCITGNKVDLKADVLVPGFSSRKLGQ
;
A
#
# COMPACT_ATOMS: atom_id res chain seq x y z
N SER A 1 6.36 27.80 18.60
CA SER A 1 6.24 26.95 19.80
C SER A 1 7.59 26.88 20.50
N GLN A 2 7.64 26.50 21.78
CA GLN A 2 8.92 26.31 22.51
C GLN A 2 9.84 25.31 21.80
N PHE A 3 9.27 24.25 21.22
CA PHE A 3 9.99 23.30 20.34
C PHE A 3 10.70 23.98 19.17
N ALA A 4 10.01 24.87 18.45
CA ALA A 4 10.60 25.61 17.34
C ALA A 4 11.74 26.53 17.80
N ALA A 5 11.66 27.10 19.01
CA ALA A 5 12.73 27.91 19.57
C ALA A 5 13.99 27.06 19.86
N TYR A 6 13.84 25.89 20.48
CA TYR A 6 14.97 24.97 20.73
C TYR A 6 15.60 24.44 19.44
N ALA A 7 14.77 24.10 18.44
CA ALA A 7 15.24 23.64 17.13
C ALA A 7 16.00 24.74 16.37
N ILE A 8 15.52 25.98 16.40
CA ILE A 8 16.19 27.13 15.77
C ILE A 8 17.51 27.47 16.47
N GLN A 9 17.62 27.22 17.78
CA GLN A 9 18.82 27.47 18.57
C GLN A 9 19.85 26.31 18.53
N GLY A 10 19.52 25.20 17.86
CA GLY A 10 20.40 24.02 17.80
C GLY A 10 20.54 23.27 19.12
N ASP A 11 19.63 23.51 20.07
CA ASP A 11 19.61 22.82 21.36
C ASP A 11 18.90 21.47 21.25
N TYR A 12 19.65 20.47 20.77
CA TYR A 12 19.16 19.10 20.60
C TYR A 12 18.75 18.43 21.92
N GLN A 13 19.26 18.90 23.06
CA GLN A 13 18.94 18.34 24.36
C GLN A 13 17.59 18.88 24.84
N GLY A 14 17.35 20.18 24.71
CA GLY A 14 16.04 20.79 24.95
C GLY A 14 14.93 20.27 24.03
N VAL A 15 15.25 19.98 22.76
CA VAL A 15 14.30 19.33 21.82
C VAL A 15 13.90 17.92 22.30
N LYS A 16 14.87 17.12 22.75
CA LYS A 16 14.62 15.77 23.28
C LYS A 16 13.82 15.79 24.58
N GLU A 17 14.17 16.70 25.49
CA GLU A 17 13.53 16.83 26.79
C GLU A 17 12.09 17.31 26.63
N PHE A 18 11.85 18.32 25.80
CA PHE A 18 10.49 18.79 25.45
C PHE A 18 9.65 17.70 24.76
N GLY A 19 10.23 16.94 23.83
CA GLY A 19 9.57 15.78 23.21
C GLY A 19 9.24 14.68 24.23
N SER A 20 10.06 14.50 25.26
CA SER A 20 9.82 13.55 26.34
C SER A 20 8.75 14.03 27.33
N ASP A 21 8.64 15.33 27.57
CA ASP A 21 7.61 15.93 28.41
C ASP A 21 6.25 16.01 27.71
N LEU A 22 6.23 16.21 26.39
CA LEU A 22 5.03 16.00 25.57
C LEU A 22 4.51 14.55 25.68
N LYS A 23 5.42 13.57 25.79
CA LYS A 23 5.08 12.17 26.09
C LYS A 23 4.46 11.98 27.48
N LYS A 24 4.75 12.85 28.45
CA LYS A 24 4.12 12.84 29.80
C LYS A 24 2.74 13.51 29.81
N LEU A 25 2.45 14.36 28.82
CA LEU A 25 1.18 15.11 28.68
C LEU A 25 0.06 14.31 27.99
N GLY A 26 0.23 13.00 27.78
CA GLY A 26 -0.82 12.14 27.24
C GLY A 26 -1.09 12.33 25.75
N LEU A 27 -0.16 12.93 25.01
CA LEU A 27 -0.24 12.98 23.54
C LEU A 27 -0.04 11.57 22.96
N PRO A 28 -0.76 11.22 21.88
CA PRO A 28 -0.69 9.90 21.28
C PRO A 28 0.77 9.55 20.91
N VAL A 29 1.18 8.33 21.24
CA VAL A 29 2.49 7.81 20.87
C VAL A 29 2.47 7.56 19.37
N GLU A 30 3.23 8.34 18.62
CA GLU A 30 3.39 8.16 17.17
C GLU A 30 4.57 7.22 16.91
N HIS A 31 4.34 6.14 16.15
CA HIS A 31 5.41 5.29 15.66
C HIS A 31 5.98 5.87 14.36
N ALA A 32 7.28 6.17 14.35
CA ALA A 32 7.97 6.67 13.17
C ALA A 32 8.92 5.60 12.61
N PRO A 33 8.99 5.42 11.28
CA PRO A 33 9.93 4.49 10.67
C PRO A 33 11.37 4.92 10.94
N GLN A 34 12.20 3.99 11.43
CA GLN A 34 13.63 4.21 11.54
C GLN A 34 14.32 3.75 10.25
N ILE A 35 14.62 4.70 9.37
CA ILE A 35 15.27 4.40 8.08
C ILE A 35 16.79 4.41 8.27
N SER A 36 17.44 3.26 8.01
CA SER A 36 18.89 3.17 7.85
C SER A 36 19.23 2.98 6.37
N GLN A 37 20.04 3.89 5.83
CA GLN A 37 20.51 3.73 4.46
C GLN A 37 21.62 2.67 4.42
N LEU A 38 21.31 1.49 3.86
CA LEU A 38 22.28 0.40 3.72
C LEU A 38 23.20 0.62 2.51
N PHE A 39 22.61 0.88 1.34
CA PHE A 39 23.32 1.07 0.08
C PHE A 39 22.73 2.22 -0.73
N LYS A 40 23.57 2.84 -1.56
CA LYS A 40 23.13 3.77 -2.61
C LYS A 40 23.60 3.22 -3.95
N ILE A 41 22.63 2.86 -4.80
CA ILE A 41 22.87 2.24 -6.10
C ILE A 41 22.27 3.15 -7.16
N GLY A 42 22.89 3.21 -8.34
CA GLY A 42 22.38 3.97 -9.46
C GLY A 42 22.89 3.43 -10.80
N SER A 43 22.07 3.59 -11.82
CA SER A 43 22.38 3.33 -13.22
C SER A 43 21.94 4.52 -14.06
N GLN A 44 22.61 4.76 -15.18
CA GLN A 44 22.17 5.73 -16.18
C GLN A 44 21.09 5.15 -17.12
N ASN A 45 20.89 3.84 -17.07
CA ASN A 45 19.87 3.16 -17.86
C ASN A 45 18.59 3.00 -17.03
N TYR A 46 17.49 3.55 -17.55
CA TYR A 46 16.17 3.46 -16.95
C TYR A 46 15.70 2.01 -16.78
N GLU A 47 15.91 1.15 -17.79
CA GLU A 47 15.41 -0.22 -17.73
C GLU A 47 16.15 -1.06 -16.68
N ASP A 48 17.45 -0.80 -16.49
CA ASP A 48 18.23 -1.46 -15.44
C ASP A 48 17.73 -1.06 -14.04
N MET A 49 17.42 0.23 -13.82
CA MET A 49 16.86 0.70 -12.56
C MET A 49 15.48 0.11 -12.27
N LYS A 50 14.65 0.00 -13.31
CA LYS A 50 13.32 -0.59 -13.21
C LYS A 50 13.40 -2.09 -12.89
N GLN A 51 14.22 -2.84 -13.63
CA GLN A 51 14.48 -4.27 -13.39
C GLN A 51 15.01 -4.49 -11.97
N PHE A 52 15.97 -3.67 -11.53
CA PHE A 52 16.51 -3.75 -10.19
C PHE A 52 15.43 -3.56 -9.11
N SER A 53 14.57 -2.54 -9.24
CA SER A 53 13.47 -2.30 -8.30
C SER A 53 12.54 -3.51 -8.20
N VAL A 54 12.14 -4.06 -9.36
CA VAL A 54 11.27 -5.24 -9.41
C VAL A 54 11.94 -6.44 -8.74
N CYS A 55 13.20 -6.72 -9.06
CA CYS A 55 13.93 -7.84 -8.46
C CYS A 55 14.06 -7.71 -6.93
N VAL A 56 14.30 -6.50 -6.41
CA VAL A 56 14.37 -6.25 -4.97
C VAL A 56 13.01 -6.44 -4.32
N GLU A 57 11.94 -5.88 -4.90
CA GLU A 57 10.58 -6.05 -4.39
C GLU A 57 10.15 -7.52 -4.39
N GLU A 58 10.41 -8.27 -5.46
CA GLU A 58 10.14 -9.70 -5.53
C GLU A 58 10.94 -10.48 -4.48
N ALA A 59 12.22 -10.17 -4.30
CA ALA A 59 13.06 -10.83 -3.31
C ALA A 59 12.56 -10.56 -1.88
N LEU A 60 12.16 -9.32 -1.57
CA LEU A 60 11.59 -8.95 -0.27
C LEU A 60 10.24 -9.63 -0.02
N PHE A 61 9.38 -9.73 -1.04
CA PHE A 61 8.07 -10.37 -0.91
C PHE A 61 8.16 -11.88 -0.60
N HIS A 62 9.16 -12.56 -1.15
CA HIS A 62 9.38 -13.98 -0.92
C HIS A 62 10.30 -14.26 0.28
N LEU A 63 10.88 -13.23 0.90
CA LEU A 63 11.80 -13.40 2.01
C LEU A 63 11.05 -13.92 3.25
N PRO A 64 11.45 -15.06 3.85
CA PRO A 64 10.81 -15.55 5.05
C PRO A 64 10.95 -14.56 6.22
N ALA A 65 9.84 -13.95 6.64
CA ALA A 65 9.78 -13.10 7.82
C ALA A 65 8.86 -13.70 8.87
N HIS A 66 9.34 -13.77 10.11
CA HIS A 66 8.60 -14.29 11.25
C HIS A 66 8.92 -13.49 12.51
N ARG A 67 8.03 -13.60 13.49
CA ARG A 67 8.19 -12.98 14.80
C ARG A 67 8.79 -13.99 15.77
N ASP A 68 10.02 -13.77 16.18
CA ASP A 68 10.75 -14.71 17.06
C ASP A 68 10.43 -14.55 18.54
N ARG A 69 9.99 -13.37 18.95
CA ARG A 69 9.77 -13.05 20.36
C ARG A 69 8.56 -12.15 20.56
N ALA A 70 7.94 -12.34 21.72
CA ALA A 70 6.94 -11.42 22.24
C ALA A 70 7.61 -10.08 22.59
N LEU A 71 7.04 -8.98 22.10
CA LEU A 71 7.44 -7.62 22.48
C LEU A 71 6.25 -6.94 23.15
N ASN A 72 6.52 -5.85 23.88
CA ASN A 72 5.49 -5.06 24.53
C ASN A 72 5.57 -3.63 24.02
N TYR A 73 4.52 -3.18 23.34
CA TYR A 73 4.39 -1.81 22.88
C TYR A 73 3.63 -0.98 23.90
N LYS A 74 3.98 0.31 24.00
CA LYS A 74 3.22 1.26 24.84
C LYS A 74 1.82 1.50 24.29
N MET A 75 1.69 1.45 22.97
CA MET A 75 0.46 1.63 22.22
C MET A 75 0.50 0.62 21.08
N GLU A 76 -0.56 -0.16 20.94
CA GLU A 76 -0.67 -1.07 19.80
C GLU A 76 -1.26 -0.35 18.61
N GLU A 77 -0.70 -0.59 17.43
CA GLU A 77 -1.13 0.06 16.19
C GLU A 77 -1.00 -0.90 15.01
N VAL A 78 -1.98 -0.86 14.12
CA VAL A 78 -1.95 -1.59 12.85
C VAL A 78 -2.23 -0.61 11.73
N GLN A 79 -1.35 -0.60 10.75
CA GLN A 79 -1.49 0.17 9.52
C GLN A 79 -1.58 -0.79 8.34
N ILE A 80 -2.59 -0.57 7.49
CA ILE A 80 -2.76 -1.28 6.24
C ILE A 80 -2.78 -0.26 5.11
N THR A 81 -1.94 -0.47 4.11
CA THR A 81 -1.88 0.39 2.93
C THR A 81 -2.23 -0.44 1.69
N ALA A 82 -3.28 -0.05 0.99
CA ALA A 82 -3.63 -0.61 -0.30
C ALA A 82 -3.05 0.26 -1.42
N VAL A 83 -2.28 -0.36 -2.32
CA VAL A 83 -1.71 0.30 -3.50
C VAL A 83 -2.31 -0.32 -4.74
N ASP A 84 -3.06 0.48 -5.49
CA ASP A 84 -3.65 0.11 -6.77
C ASP A 84 -2.71 0.52 -7.91
N GLU A 85 -2.19 -0.46 -8.64
CA GLU A 85 -1.33 -0.26 -9.79
C GLU A 85 -2.12 -0.54 -11.07
N LEU A 86 -2.19 0.45 -11.95
CA LEU A 86 -2.85 0.33 -13.25
C LEU A 86 -1.83 0.55 -14.38
N TYR A 87 -1.76 -0.41 -15.30
CA TYR A 87 -1.01 -0.28 -16.54
C TYR A 87 -1.98 -0.25 -17.72
N VAL A 88 -1.83 0.78 -18.55
CA VAL A 88 -2.68 1.01 -19.72
C VAL A 88 -1.81 1.29 -20.93
N ASP A 89 -2.00 0.51 -21.98
CA ASP A 89 -1.44 0.81 -23.30
C ASP A 89 -2.55 1.46 -24.14
N GLN A 90 -2.34 2.71 -24.54
CA GLN A 90 -3.27 3.46 -25.40
C GLN A 90 -2.68 3.67 -26.79
N ASN A 91 -3.54 3.65 -27.81
CA ASN A 91 -3.17 4.07 -29.16
C ASN A 91 -3.18 5.61 -29.29
N SER A 92 -2.72 6.12 -30.42
CA SER A 92 -2.67 7.57 -30.70
C SER A 92 -4.04 8.26 -30.75
N THR A 93 -5.13 7.51 -30.94
CA THR A 93 -6.50 8.04 -30.93
C THR A 93 -7.16 7.96 -29.55
N GLY A 94 -6.43 7.53 -28.51
CA GLY A 94 -6.92 7.39 -27.13
C GLY A 94 -7.62 6.07 -26.82
N GLY A 95 -7.74 5.16 -27.78
CA GLY A 95 -8.29 3.82 -27.60
C GLY A 95 -7.36 2.94 -26.75
N VAL A 96 -7.94 2.26 -25.76
CA VAL A 96 -7.21 1.35 -24.87
C VAL A 96 -6.98 0.01 -25.57
N ILE A 97 -5.71 -0.35 -25.78
CA ILE A 97 -5.28 -1.62 -26.38
C ILE A 97 -5.18 -2.70 -25.32
N ARG A 98 -4.52 -2.38 -24.19
CA ARG A 98 -4.29 -3.30 -23.08
C ARG A 98 -4.49 -2.55 -21.77
N GLN A 99 -5.12 -3.22 -20.82
CA GLN A 99 -5.33 -2.71 -19.48
C GLN A 99 -5.17 -3.85 -18.48
N ILE A 100 -4.25 -3.69 -17.53
CA ILE A 100 -4.04 -4.64 -16.44
C ILE A 100 -3.95 -3.87 -15.13
N ALA A 101 -4.50 -4.43 -14.06
CA ALA A 101 -4.41 -3.88 -12.73
C ALA A 101 -3.92 -4.93 -11.74
N ARG A 102 -3.10 -4.45 -10.80
CA ARG A 102 -2.60 -5.21 -9.66
C ARG A 102 -2.88 -4.40 -8.40
N VAL A 103 -3.30 -5.06 -7.35
CA VAL A 103 -3.47 -4.47 -6.03
C VAL A 103 -2.46 -5.12 -5.11
N ARG A 104 -1.76 -4.31 -4.32
CA ARG A 104 -0.80 -4.75 -3.31
C ARG A 104 -1.26 -4.25 -1.96
N LEU A 105 -1.34 -5.13 -0.98
CA LEU A 105 -1.66 -4.78 0.39
C LEU A 105 -0.40 -4.86 1.24
N PHE A 106 -0.05 -3.75 1.86
CA PHE A 106 1.05 -3.66 2.80
C PHE A 106 0.53 -3.62 4.22
N PHE A 107 1.28 -4.25 5.12
CA PHE A 107 0.96 -4.35 6.54
C PHE A 107 2.14 -3.82 7.36
N LEU A 108 1.83 -3.02 8.37
CA LEU A 108 2.75 -2.64 9.44
C LEU A 108 2.02 -2.75 10.77
N GLY A 109 2.60 -3.51 11.70
CA GLY A 109 2.01 -3.76 13.01
C GLY A 109 3.00 -3.52 14.15
N PHE A 110 2.57 -2.70 15.10
CA PHE A 110 3.16 -2.53 16.42
C PHE A 110 2.25 -3.24 17.41
N LEU A 111 2.40 -4.55 17.57
CA LEU A 111 1.50 -5.37 18.37
C LEU A 111 2.25 -6.06 19.50
N SER A 112 1.67 -6.17 20.68
CA SER A 112 2.30 -6.82 21.82
C SER A 112 2.08 -8.34 21.81
N GLY A 113 2.97 -9.09 22.46
CA GLY A 113 2.88 -10.54 22.53
C GLY A 113 3.17 -11.24 21.19
N MET A 114 2.42 -12.31 20.92
CA MET A 114 2.49 -13.12 19.71
C MET A 114 1.11 -13.22 19.05
N PRO A 115 0.60 -12.12 18.48
CA PRO A 115 -0.78 -12.04 18.00
C PRO A 115 -0.96 -12.82 16.70
N ASP A 116 -2.10 -13.51 16.60
CA ASP A 116 -2.67 -13.97 15.34
C ASP A 116 -3.55 -12.85 14.76
N VAL A 117 -3.31 -12.48 13.50
CA VAL A 117 -4.07 -11.44 12.80
C VAL A 117 -4.93 -12.08 11.73
N GLU A 118 -6.20 -11.68 11.69
CA GLU A 118 -7.14 -12.04 10.63
C GLU A 118 -7.47 -10.80 9.80
N LEU A 119 -7.27 -10.90 8.48
CA LEU A 119 -7.60 -9.84 7.53
C LEU A 119 -8.80 -10.26 6.67
N GLY A 120 -9.82 -9.41 6.66
CA GLY A 120 -10.96 -9.50 5.76
C GLY A 120 -10.76 -8.59 4.55
N VAL A 121 -10.99 -9.11 3.35
CA VAL A 121 -11.10 -8.34 2.11
C VAL A 121 -12.45 -8.65 1.45
N ASN A 122 -12.97 -7.71 0.66
CA ASN A 122 -14.24 -7.86 -0.06
C ASN A 122 -14.11 -8.81 -1.26
N ASP A 123 -13.60 -10.03 -1.05
CA ASP A 123 -13.48 -11.07 -2.08
C ASP A 123 -14.87 -11.56 -2.48
N LEU A 124 -15.21 -11.52 -3.77
CA LEU A 124 -16.50 -11.96 -4.31
C LEU A 124 -16.90 -13.38 -3.83
N VAL A 125 -15.93 -14.27 -3.60
CA VAL A 125 -16.20 -15.64 -3.09
C VAL A 125 -16.72 -15.63 -1.64
N ARG A 126 -16.44 -14.56 -0.89
CA ARG A 126 -16.92 -14.32 0.48
C ARG A 126 -18.28 -13.65 0.54
N GLN A 127 -18.88 -13.27 -0.59
CA GLN A 127 -20.19 -12.63 -0.61
C GLN A 127 -21.25 -13.50 0.11
N GLY A 128 -21.90 -12.94 1.12
CA GLY A 128 -22.88 -13.65 1.96
C GLY A 128 -22.28 -14.62 2.99
N LYS A 129 -20.95 -14.71 3.09
CA LYS A 129 -20.19 -15.47 4.09
C LYS A 129 -19.26 -14.55 4.90
N GLU A 130 -19.70 -13.31 5.08
CA GLU A 130 -19.03 -12.32 5.91
C GLU A 130 -19.04 -12.84 7.35
N VAL A 131 -17.86 -13.12 7.89
CA VAL A 131 -17.71 -13.51 9.28
C VAL A 131 -16.99 -12.37 9.97
N VAL A 132 -17.68 -11.72 10.91
CA VAL A 132 -17.03 -10.83 11.86
C VAL A 132 -16.94 -11.61 13.16
N GLY A 133 -15.73 -12.04 13.53
CA GLY A 133 -15.51 -12.83 14.76
C GLY A 133 -15.89 -12.07 16.04
N ARG A 134 -16.07 -10.76 15.93
CA ARG A 134 -16.54 -9.86 16.99
C ARG A 134 -18.04 -9.63 16.86
N HIS A 135 -18.78 -10.10 17.85
CA HIS A 135 -20.25 -9.99 17.91
C HIS A 135 -20.74 -8.53 18.08
N ASP A 136 -19.85 -7.63 18.50
CA ASP A 136 -20.07 -6.19 18.67
C ASP A 136 -19.90 -5.38 17.38
N ILE A 137 -19.41 -6.00 16.30
CA ILE A 137 -19.16 -5.32 15.02
C ILE A 137 -20.21 -5.78 14.01
N ILE A 138 -21.04 -4.84 13.56
CA ILE A 138 -22.02 -5.08 12.50
C ILE A 138 -21.25 -5.20 11.17
N PRO A 139 -21.43 -6.29 10.40
CA PRO A 139 -20.87 -6.39 9.05
C PRO A 139 -21.35 -5.20 8.22
N VAL A 140 -20.41 -4.43 7.66
CA VAL A 140 -20.75 -3.37 6.73
C VAL A 140 -21.11 -4.04 5.41
N VAL A 141 -22.40 -4.08 5.10
CA VAL A 141 -22.90 -4.60 3.82
C VAL A 141 -22.25 -3.81 2.69
N THR A 142 -21.33 -4.45 1.98
CA THR A 142 -20.68 -3.90 0.79
C THR A 142 -21.38 -4.41 -0.46
N GLU A 143 -21.68 -3.50 -1.36
CA GLU A 143 -22.15 -3.85 -2.71
C GLU A 143 -20.97 -3.99 -3.69
N GLU A 144 -19.78 -3.54 -3.29
CA GLU A 144 -18.58 -3.49 -4.11
C GLU A 144 -17.64 -4.65 -3.77
N TRP A 145 -17.95 -5.79 -4.38
CA TRP A 145 -17.16 -7.02 -4.29
C TRP A 145 -16.09 -7.09 -5.37
N ILE A 146 -14.93 -7.60 -5.00
CA ILE A 146 -13.74 -7.67 -5.83
C ILE A 146 -13.50 -9.12 -6.22
N ARG A 147 -13.39 -9.38 -7.52
CA ARG A 147 -12.92 -10.67 -8.03
C ARG A 147 -11.40 -10.69 -7.99
N LEU A 148 -10.82 -11.42 -7.04
CA LEU A 148 -9.39 -11.61 -6.92
C LEU A 148 -8.90 -12.65 -7.96
N GLU A 149 -7.84 -12.34 -8.69
CA GLU A 149 -7.17 -13.26 -9.62
C GLU A 149 -5.67 -13.35 -9.30
N ALA A 150 -5.06 -14.52 -9.50
CA ALA A 150 -3.62 -14.73 -9.25
C ALA A 150 -3.16 -14.15 -7.89
N VAL A 151 -3.82 -14.55 -6.81
CA VAL A 151 -3.49 -14.11 -5.46
C VAL A 151 -2.17 -14.74 -5.04
N GLU A 152 -1.26 -13.91 -4.54
CA GLU A 152 0.02 -14.31 -3.97
C GLU A 152 0.13 -13.75 -2.56
N PHE A 153 0.74 -14.51 -1.67
CA PHE A 153 0.89 -14.15 -0.26
C PHE A 153 2.35 -14.13 0.16
N HIS A 154 2.66 -13.22 1.08
CA HIS A 154 3.91 -13.28 1.83
C HIS A 154 3.99 -14.58 2.64
N SER A 155 5.21 -15.03 2.95
CA SER A 155 5.48 -16.28 3.67
C SER A 155 4.84 -16.38 5.07
N CYS A 156 4.41 -15.25 5.65
CA CYS A 156 3.84 -15.19 7.00
C CYS A 156 2.35 -15.56 7.04
N VAL A 157 1.72 -15.67 5.87
CA VAL A 157 0.30 -16.04 5.72
C VAL A 157 0.13 -17.55 5.71
N GLN A 158 -0.86 -18.02 6.46
CA GLN A 158 -1.26 -19.43 6.52
C GLN A 158 -2.10 -19.78 5.27
N GLN A 159 -1.43 -20.14 4.18
CA GLN A 159 -2.08 -20.38 2.88
C GLN A 159 -3.10 -21.54 2.93
N ASP A 160 -2.80 -22.63 3.65
CA ASP A 160 -3.72 -23.77 3.83
C ASP A 160 -5.06 -23.35 4.43
N GLU A 161 -5.05 -22.40 5.37
CA GLU A 161 -6.26 -21.87 5.99
C GLU A 161 -7.04 -20.98 5.05
N TYR A 162 -6.35 -20.21 4.21
CA TYR A 162 -6.97 -19.40 3.16
C TYR A 162 -7.62 -20.28 2.10
N GLU A 163 -6.99 -21.38 1.68
CA GLU A 163 -7.59 -22.30 0.70
C GLU A 163 -8.89 -22.93 1.22
N ARG A 164 -8.92 -23.28 2.51
CA ARG A 164 -10.09 -23.89 3.16
C ARG A 164 -11.21 -22.91 3.46
N THR A 165 -10.87 -21.77 4.08
CA THR A 165 -11.87 -20.86 4.67
C THR A 165 -12.00 -19.54 3.92
N ARG A 166 -11.07 -19.24 3.02
CA ARG A 166 -10.86 -17.91 2.41
C ARG A 166 -10.58 -16.83 3.44
N THR A 167 -10.05 -17.17 4.61
CA THR A 167 -9.63 -16.22 5.67
C THR A 167 -8.14 -16.00 5.55
N ILE A 168 -7.72 -14.74 5.52
CA ILE A 168 -6.30 -14.42 5.53
C ILE A 168 -5.86 -14.38 6.99
N LYS A 169 -5.19 -15.43 7.46
CA LYS A 169 -4.62 -15.50 8.81
C LYS A 169 -3.10 -15.48 8.74
N PHE A 170 -2.47 -14.70 9.60
CA PHE A 170 -1.02 -14.57 9.61
C PHE A 170 -0.49 -14.12 10.97
N LYS A 171 0.80 -14.36 11.19
CA LYS A 171 1.56 -13.80 12.32
C LYS A 171 2.54 -12.76 11.78
N PRO A 172 2.24 -11.46 11.92
CA PRO A 172 3.06 -10.44 11.28
C PRO A 172 4.46 -10.37 11.89
N PRO A 173 5.49 -10.08 11.07
CA PRO A 173 6.76 -9.64 11.59
C PRO A 173 6.58 -8.32 12.37
N ASP A 174 7.42 -8.14 13.37
CA ASP A 174 7.32 -7.02 14.29
C ASP A 174 7.86 -5.72 13.68
N ALA A 175 7.08 -4.63 13.77
CA ALA A 175 7.44 -3.28 13.30
C ALA A 175 8.04 -3.23 11.88
N CYS A 176 7.64 -4.16 11.01
CA CYS A 176 8.16 -4.29 9.66
C CYS A 176 7.06 -3.99 8.65
N TYR A 177 7.32 -3.05 7.74
CA TYR A 177 6.42 -2.74 6.63
C TYR A 177 6.64 -3.77 5.52
N ILE A 178 5.71 -4.72 5.41
CA ILE A 178 5.79 -5.82 4.44
C ILE A 178 4.66 -5.74 3.44
N GLU A 179 4.91 -6.18 2.21
CA GLU A 179 3.85 -6.53 1.26
C GLU A 179 3.24 -7.87 1.70
N LEU A 180 2.03 -7.83 2.25
CA LEU A 180 1.34 -8.99 2.83
C LEU A 180 0.72 -9.88 1.75
N MET A 181 0.05 -9.27 0.78
CA MET A 181 -0.57 -9.97 -0.34
C MET A 181 -0.66 -9.08 -1.55
N ARG A 182 -0.69 -9.71 -2.72
CA ARG A 182 -0.96 -9.06 -3.99
C ARG A 182 -1.87 -9.89 -4.84
N PHE A 183 -2.67 -9.24 -5.66
CA PHE A 183 -3.60 -9.91 -6.55
C PHE A 183 -3.87 -9.06 -7.77
N ARG A 184 -4.29 -9.70 -8.85
CA ARG A 184 -4.77 -9.03 -10.05
C ARG A 184 -6.27 -8.82 -9.98
N VAL A 185 -6.70 -7.72 -10.56
CA VAL A 185 -8.12 -7.41 -10.77
C VAL A 185 -8.34 -7.09 -12.23
N ARG A 186 -9.55 -7.36 -12.73
CA ARG A 186 -9.95 -6.95 -14.08
C ARG A 186 -10.58 -5.57 -14.00
N PRO A 187 -9.96 -4.52 -14.57
CA PRO A 187 -10.57 -3.21 -14.63
C PRO A 187 -11.86 -3.27 -15.45
N PRO A 188 -12.93 -2.56 -15.04
CA PRO A 188 -14.14 -2.48 -15.83
C PRO A 188 -13.86 -1.76 -17.16
N ARG A 189 -14.26 -2.36 -18.30
CA ARG A 189 -14.01 -1.81 -19.64
C ARG A 189 -14.60 -0.41 -19.89
N ASN A 190 -15.71 -0.09 -19.22
CA ASN A 190 -16.44 1.16 -19.43
C ASN A 190 -16.19 2.19 -18.32
N ARG A 191 -15.13 2.01 -17.52
CA ARG A 191 -14.75 3.00 -16.49
C ARG A 191 -13.76 3.98 -17.09
N GLU A 192 -13.95 5.26 -16.81
CA GLU A 192 -12.97 6.28 -17.18
C GLU A 192 -11.61 5.93 -16.59
N LEU A 193 -10.55 6.11 -17.38
CA LEU A 193 -9.19 5.91 -16.92
C LEU A 193 -8.85 6.96 -15.86
N PRO A 194 -8.08 6.60 -14.81
CA PRO A 194 -7.67 7.54 -13.77
C PRO A 194 -6.78 8.66 -14.30
N LEU A 195 -6.18 8.45 -15.48
CA LEU A 195 -5.39 9.43 -16.22
C LEU A 195 -5.67 9.22 -17.71
N GLN A 196 -5.96 10.31 -18.40
CA GLN A 196 -6.15 10.33 -19.85
C GLN A 196 -5.01 11.12 -20.47
N LEU A 197 -4.29 10.49 -21.41
CA LEU A 197 -3.17 11.10 -22.10
C LEU A 197 -3.53 11.28 -23.58
N ARG A 198 -3.37 12.51 -24.09
CA ARG A 198 -3.45 12.79 -25.53
C ARG A 198 -2.12 13.36 -26.00
N THR A 199 -1.46 12.65 -26.90
CA THR A 199 -0.19 13.09 -27.49
C THR A 199 -0.38 13.48 -28.95
N THR A 200 0.25 14.58 -29.36
CA THR A 200 0.31 15.00 -30.76
C THR A 200 1.76 15.30 -31.14
N MET A 201 2.14 14.87 -32.34
CA MET A 201 3.44 15.12 -32.95
C MET A 201 3.23 15.85 -34.27
N CYS A 202 3.80 17.04 -34.42
CA CYS A 202 3.75 17.82 -35.64
C CYS A 202 5.17 18.06 -36.16
N ILE A 203 5.43 17.69 -37.41
CA ILE A 203 6.72 17.95 -38.07
C ILE A 203 6.51 19.08 -39.09
N THR A 204 7.21 20.19 -38.90
CA THR A 204 7.17 21.35 -39.80
C THR A 204 8.58 21.64 -40.30
N GLY A 205 8.93 21.16 -41.50
CA GLY A 205 10.27 21.32 -42.05
C GLY A 205 11.33 20.63 -41.19
N ASN A 206 12.23 21.43 -40.61
CA ASN A 206 13.29 20.96 -39.69
C ASN A 206 12.90 21.03 -38.21
N LYS A 207 11.65 21.38 -37.89
CA LYS A 207 11.13 21.49 -36.52
C LYS A 207 10.20 20.32 -36.19
N VAL A 208 10.39 19.72 -35.03
CA VAL A 208 9.49 18.71 -34.46
C VAL A 208 8.87 19.27 -33.19
N ASP A 209 7.54 19.36 -33.16
CA ASP A 209 6.75 19.77 -32.01
C ASP A 209 6.05 18.56 -31.41
N LEU A 210 6.36 18.24 -30.15
CA LEU A 210 5.72 17.19 -29.36
C LEU A 210 4.87 17.86 -28.29
N LYS A 211 3.58 17.51 -28.23
CA LYS A 211 2.65 17.99 -27.21
C LYS A 211 1.97 16.80 -26.54
N ALA A 212 1.88 16.85 -25.21
CA ALA A 212 1.19 15.87 -24.40
C ALA A 212 0.22 16.59 -23.45
N ASP A 213 -1.08 16.37 -23.64
CA ASP A 213 -2.13 16.84 -22.74
C ASP A 213 -2.47 15.70 -21.76
N VAL A 214 -2.31 15.96 -20.46
CA VAL A 214 -2.66 15.03 -19.39
C VAL A 214 -3.91 15.54 -18.69
N LEU A 215 -4.96 14.72 -18.66
CA LEU A 215 -6.17 14.98 -17.89
C LEU A 215 -6.27 13.95 -16.77
N VAL A 216 -6.39 14.45 -15.54
CA VAL A 216 -6.72 13.63 -14.37
C VAL A 216 -8.21 13.87 -14.08
N PRO A 217 -9.11 12.97 -14.52
CA PRO A 217 -10.51 13.09 -14.15
C PRO A 217 -10.65 13.05 -12.63
N GLY A 218 -11.45 13.96 -12.07
CA GLY A 218 -11.68 14.00 -10.64
C GLY A 218 -12.24 12.67 -10.13
N PHE A 219 -11.77 12.21 -8.97
CA PHE A 219 -12.32 11.02 -8.34
C PHE A 219 -13.73 11.31 -7.80
N SER A 220 -14.76 10.86 -8.52
CA SER A 220 -16.12 10.80 -7.96
C SER A 220 -16.32 9.44 -7.30
N SER A 221 -16.14 9.37 -5.98
CA SER A 221 -16.66 8.23 -5.20
C SER A 221 -18.17 8.19 -5.37
N ARG A 222 -18.74 7.01 -5.65
CA ARG A 222 -20.20 6.82 -5.77
C ARG A 222 -20.99 7.27 -4.54
N LYS A 223 -20.33 7.47 -3.38
CA LYS A 223 -20.97 7.79 -2.10
C LYS A 223 -20.89 9.27 -1.67
N LEU A 224 -20.38 10.19 -2.48
CA LEU A 224 -20.44 11.63 -2.16
C LEU A 224 -21.67 12.35 -2.75
N GLY A 225 -22.61 11.61 -3.34
CA GLY A 225 -23.79 12.15 -4.03
C GLY A 225 -25.13 11.48 -3.67
N GLN A 226 -25.22 10.82 -2.51
CA GLN A 226 -26.50 10.40 -1.91
C GLN A 226 -26.52 10.76 -0.43
#